data_AF-A0A2N1UVQ3-F1
#
_entry.id   AF-A0A2N1UVQ3-F1
#
_cell.length_a   1.000
_cell.length_b   1.000
_cell.length_c   1.000
_cell.angle_alpha   90.00
_cell.angle_beta   90.00
_cell.angle_gamma   90.00
#
_symmetry.space_group_name_H-M   'P 1'
#
loop_
_entity.id
_entity.type
_entity.pdbx_description
1 polymer ?
#
loop_
_entity_poly.entity_id
_entity_poly.type
_entity_poly.pdbx_seq_one_letter_code
_entity_poly.pdbx_strand_id
1 'polypeptide(L)'
;MGVILGIPLVLASIYICMSLTGQDVKDYLDLPSFIIVAGGSLGAAAVGSGFGMLFKMPTLYIQAILPFPTKPEVVVVDMKRMAEKARAGGLPALTSEIPTAPNEFVRRGIKLLVAGTDSEIVRTIMEAEINSSETRHGSNVSFLDALAAYCPTFGMLGTVLGIVQAMGNLDDMAALGTALAIALMTTLYGVFFANVLILPVSAKLKSKNTTEVLVKEMYVDGMLAIQAGSTADTIDKVMKSYVDEKSRARIEGGKVGKKKTDKHIEYTTYMNPQDQERAMALMAEVKKETEAKNLGADDVKLMLAELINEADDKTLMKDFANEYMKYKPVKKLPKGAKRKGKRRKPGGAGGASKKRRVDGD
;
A
#
# COMPACT_ATOMS: atom_id res chain seq x y z
N MET A 1 -4.68 6.35 0.54
CA MET A 1 -4.12 7.69 0.29
C MET A 1 -5.05 8.56 -0.56
N GLY A 2 -5.36 8.20 -1.81
CA GLY A 2 -6.19 9.06 -2.69
C GLY A 2 -7.53 9.54 -2.10
N VAL A 3 -8.36 8.65 -1.56
CA VAL A 3 -9.64 9.02 -0.91
C VAL A 3 -9.42 9.83 0.38
N ILE A 4 -8.44 9.42 1.19
CA ILE A 4 -8.12 10.03 2.49
C ILE A 4 -7.57 11.46 2.33
N LEU A 5 -6.84 11.75 1.25
CA LEU A 5 -6.29 13.08 0.98
C LEU A 5 -7.19 13.91 0.06
N GLY A 6 -7.89 13.27 -0.88
CA GLY A 6 -8.72 13.94 -1.88
C GLY A 6 -10.00 14.54 -1.29
N ILE A 7 -10.74 13.80 -0.45
CA ILE A 7 -11.98 14.31 0.15
C ILE A 7 -11.69 15.54 1.04
N PRO A 8 -10.70 15.52 1.95
CA PRO A 8 -10.37 16.71 2.73
C PRO A 8 -9.90 17.89 1.90
N LEU A 9 -9.22 17.66 0.76
CA LEU A 9 -8.81 18.73 -0.14
C LEU A 9 -10.02 19.44 -0.76
N VAL A 10 -11.01 18.68 -1.22
CA VAL A 10 -12.27 19.23 -1.75
C VAL A 10 -13.00 20.01 -0.66
N LEU A 11 -13.16 19.42 0.53
CA LEU A 11 -13.80 20.10 1.65
C LEU A 11 -13.05 21.39 2.07
N ALA A 12 -11.72 21.35 2.09
CA ALA A 12 -10.89 22.52 2.40
C ALA A 12 -11.07 23.63 1.35
N SER A 13 -11.12 23.30 0.06
CA SER A 13 -11.38 24.30 -0.99
C SER A 13 -12.74 24.98 -0.85
N ILE A 14 -13.78 24.22 -0.50
CA ILE A 14 -15.12 24.76 -0.24
C ILE A 14 -15.11 25.65 1.01
N TYR A 15 -14.47 25.19 2.09
CA TYR A 15 -14.37 25.93 3.34
C TYR A 15 -13.58 27.24 3.20
N ILE A 16 -12.47 27.24 2.45
CA ILE A 16 -11.69 28.44 2.15
C ILE A 16 -12.55 29.43 1.35
N CYS A 17 -13.30 28.95 0.35
CA CYS A 17 -14.22 29.79 -0.41
C CYS A 17 -15.25 30.47 0.50
N MET A 18 -15.89 29.71 1.39
CA MET A 18 -16.86 30.23 2.38
C MET A 18 -16.24 31.26 3.33
N SER A 19 -15.00 31.00 3.79
CA SER A 19 -14.30 31.90 4.70
C SER A 19 -13.94 33.23 4.03
N LEU A 20 -13.60 33.21 2.74
CA LEU A 20 -13.28 34.42 1.96
C LEU A 20 -14.53 35.25 1.63
N THR A 21 -15.69 34.61 1.48
CA THR A 21 -16.96 35.30 1.22
C THR A 21 -17.68 35.73 2.50
N GLY A 22 -17.13 35.41 3.68
CA GLY A 22 -17.70 35.78 4.98
C GLY A 22 -19.01 35.07 5.30
N GLN A 23 -19.23 33.88 4.74
CA GLN A 23 -20.47 33.12 4.88
C GLN A 23 -20.34 32.02 5.95
N ASP A 24 -21.40 31.82 6.73
CA ASP A 24 -21.44 30.79 7.75
C ASP A 24 -21.88 29.44 7.15
N VAL A 25 -21.26 28.35 7.61
CA VAL A 25 -21.62 26.98 7.18
C VAL A 25 -23.09 26.66 7.51
N LYS A 26 -23.65 27.30 8.54
CA LYS A 26 -25.04 27.11 8.98
C LYS A 26 -26.06 27.56 7.93
N ASP A 27 -25.71 28.54 7.11
CA ASP A 27 -26.59 29.05 6.04
C ASP A 27 -26.82 28.00 4.96
N TYR A 28 -25.91 27.04 4.85
CA TYR A 28 -25.97 25.93 3.91
C TYR A 28 -26.55 24.65 4.54
N LEU A 29 -27.15 24.71 5.74
CA LEU A 29 -27.80 23.57 6.39
C LEU A 29 -29.32 23.72 6.34
N ASP A 30 -29.89 23.40 5.18
CA ASP A 30 -31.34 23.38 4.97
C ASP A 30 -31.89 21.95 5.06
N LEU A 31 -32.60 21.66 6.15
CA LEU A 31 -33.14 20.33 6.43
C LEU A 31 -34.16 19.86 5.35
N PRO A 32 -35.11 20.68 4.88
CA PRO A 32 -36.01 20.31 3.78
C PRO A 32 -35.26 19.87 2.51
N SER A 33 -34.29 20.67 2.06
CA SER A 33 -33.49 20.36 0.87
C SER A 33 -32.70 19.06 1.05
N PHE A 34 -32.15 18.83 2.24
CA PHE A 34 -31.43 17.59 2.55
C PHE A 34 -32.35 16.37 2.46
N ILE A 35 -33.55 16.45 3.03
CA ILE A 35 -34.53 15.35 3.02
C ILE A 35 -34.96 15.00 1.60
N ILE A 36 -35.22 16.01 0.75
CA ILE A 36 -35.62 15.79 -0.65
C ILE A 36 -34.52 15.02 -1.40
N VAL A 37 -33.27 15.49 -1.28
CA VAL A 37 -32.15 14.92 -2.04
C VAL A 37 -31.73 13.57 -1.47
N ALA A 38 -31.41 13.50 -0.17
CA ALA A 38 -30.93 12.28 0.45
C ALA A 38 -32.04 11.21 0.51
N GLY A 39 -33.23 11.57 0.98
CA GLY A 39 -34.36 10.66 1.07
C GLY A 39 -34.84 10.18 -0.30
N GLY A 40 -34.97 11.10 -1.26
CA GLY A 40 -35.36 10.76 -2.63
C GLY A 40 -34.34 9.86 -3.33
N SER A 41 -33.05 10.18 -3.24
CA SER A 41 -31.99 9.39 -3.87
C SER A 41 -31.83 8.01 -3.25
N LEU A 42 -31.85 7.91 -1.92
CA LEU A 42 -31.77 6.62 -1.22
C LEU A 42 -33.02 5.78 -1.49
N GLY A 43 -34.20 6.41 -1.53
CA GLY A 43 -35.46 5.75 -1.88
C GLY A 43 -35.43 5.18 -3.31
N ALA A 44 -35.03 5.99 -4.29
CA ALA A 44 -34.91 5.55 -5.68
C ALA A 44 -33.86 4.43 -5.84
N ALA A 45 -32.72 4.54 -5.16
CA ALA A 45 -31.70 3.49 -5.15
C ALA A 45 -32.22 2.19 -4.51
N ALA A 46 -33.03 2.29 -3.46
CA ALA A 46 -33.64 1.12 -2.82
C ALA A 46 -34.66 0.41 -3.72
N VAL A 47 -35.40 1.17 -4.54
CA VAL A 47 -36.31 0.59 -5.54
C VAL A 47 -35.53 -0.22 -6.59
N GLY A 48 -34.37 0.29 -7.03
CA GLY A 48 -33.56 -0.37 -8.07
C GLY A 48 -32.72 -1.55 -7.59
N SER A 49 -32.14 -1.49 -6.38
CA SER A 49 -31.16 -2.48 -5.91
C SER A 49 -31.59 -3.25 -4.65
N GLY A 50 -32.80 -3.00 -4.15
CA GLY A 50 -33.34 -3.60 -2.93
C GLY A 50 -32.87 -2.90 -1.65
N PHE A 51 -33.75 -2.89 -0.66
CA PHE A 51 -33.54 -2.15 0.60
C PHE A 51 -32.33 -2.66 1.42
N GLY A 52 -31.99 -3.96 1.30
CA GLY A 52 -30.83 -4.55 1.98
C GLY A 52 -29.49 -3.95 1.56
N MET A 53 -29.41 -3.34 0.37
CA MET A 53 -28.18 -2.75 -0.14
C MET A 53 -27.82 -1.43 0.58
N LEU A 54 -28.83 -0.69 1.06
CA LEU A 54 -28.63 0.53 1.86
C LEU A 54 -27.82 0.24 3.13
N PHE A 55 -28.09 -0.87 3.81
CA PHE A 55 -27.36 -1.26 5.02
C PHE A 55 -25.91 -1.67 4.77
N LYS A 56 -25.55 -1.99 3.52
CA LYS A 56 -24.16 -2.32 3.14
C LYS A 56 -23.31 -1.08 2.88
N MET A 57 -23.91 0.11 2.77
CA MET A 57 -23.18 1.37 2.49
C MET A 57 -21.99 1.62 3.42
N PRO A 58 -22.12 1.52 4.77
CA PRO A 58 -20.98 1.76 5.66
C PRO A 58 -19.84 0.78 5.41
N THR A 59 -20.16 -0.49 5.18
CA THR A 59 -19.19 -1.54 4.88
C THR A 59 -18.45 -1.26 3.58
N LEU A 60 -19.14 -0.78 2.53
CA LEU A 60 -18.52 -0.42 1.26
C LEU A 60 -17.56 0.77 1.40
N TYR A 61 -17.91 1.77 2.20
CA TYR A 61 -17.03 2.91 2.49
C TYR A 61 -15.76 2.47 3.20
N ILE A 62 -15.88 1.62 4.24
CA ILE A 62 -14.72 1.07 4.96
C ILE A 62 -13.85 0.25 3.99
N GLN A 63 -14.47 -0.62 3.20
CA GLN A 63 -13.77 -1.41 2.19
C GLN A 63 -13.07 -0.54 1.15
N ALA A 64 -13.62 0.63 0.79
CA ALA A 64 -12.99 1.56 -0.16
C ALA A 64 -11.74 2.24 0.43
N ILE A 65 -11.72 2.52 1.73
CA ILE A 65 -10.62 3.22 2.41
C ILE A 65 -9.47 2.25 2.76
N LEU A 66 -9.79 1.04 3.21
CA LEU A 66 -8.78 0.06 3.66
C LEU A 66 -7.84 -0.37 2.52
N PRO A 67 -6.53 -0.55 2.76
CA PRO A 67 -5.62 -1.04 1.72
C PRO A 67 -6.01 -2.45 1.27
N PHE A 68 -5.82 -2.75 -0.02
CA PHE A 68 -5.95 -4.12 -0.52
C PHE A 68 -4.72 -4.93 -0.09
N PRO A 69 -4.90 -6.14 0.47
CA PRO A 69 -3.82 -6.85 1.16
C PRO A 69 -2.74 -7.40 0.22
N THR A 70 -3.11 -7.81 -1.00
CA THR A 70 -2.19 -8.54 -1.89
C THR A 70 -1.88 -7.71 -3.12
N LYS A 71 -0.61 -7.33 -3.28
CA LYS A 71 -0.15 -6.64 -4.49
C LYS A 71 0.32 -7.66 -5.55
N PRO A 72 0.21 -7.37 -6.85
CA PRO A 72 0.68 -8.25 -7.92
C PRO A 72 2.14 -8.70 -7.77
N GLU A 73 3.01 -7.84 -7.23
CA GLU A 73 4.43 -8.15 -7.03
C GLU A 73 4.65 -9.28 -6.01
N VAL A 74 3.77 -9.36 -5.00
CA VAL A 74 3.82 -10.43 -4.00
C VAL A 74 3.45 -11.77 -4.63
N VAL A 75 2.51 -11.77 -5.58
CA VAL A 75 2.09 -12.97 -6.31
C VAL A 75 3.26 -13.57 -7.10
N VAL A 76 4.09 -12.75 -7.74
CA VAL A 76 5.29 -13.22 -8.47
C VAL A 76 6.21 -14.02 -7.54
N VAL A 77 6.50 -13.48 -6.36
CA VAL A 77 7.38 -14.11 -5.37
C VAL A 77 6.75 -15.39 -4.81
N ASP A 78 5.46 -15.34 -4.49
CA ASP A 78 4.74 -16.50 -3.96
C ASP A 78 4.66 -17.64 -4.99
N MET A 79 4.37 -17.33 -6.26
CA MET A 79 4.32 -18.33 -7.34
C MET A 79 5.69 -18.95 -7.61
N LYS A 80 6.77 -18.16 -7.60
CA LYS A 80 8.13 -18.69 -7.71
C LYS A 80 8.46 -19.64 -6.57
N ARG A 81 8.17 -19.26 -5.32
CA ARG A 81 8.39 -20.09 -4.13
C ARG A 81 7.61 -21.41 -4.22
N MET A 82 6.34 -21.34 -4.61
CA MET A 82 5.50 -22.54 -4.76
C MET A 82 6.01 -23.45 -5.89
N ALA A 83 6.46 -22.89 -7.00
CA ALA A 83 7.03 -23.65 -8.11
C ALA A 83 8.31 -24.40 -7.71
N GLU A 84 9.22 -23.75 -6.98
CA GLU A 84 10.45 -24.39 -6.47
C GLU A 84 10.14 -25.55 -5.53
N LYS A 85 9.18 -25.38 -4.62
CA LYS A 85 8.72 -26.44 -3.71
C LYS A 85 8.06 -27.60 -4.46
N ALA A 86 7.17 -27.31 -5.39
CA ALA A 86 6.49 -28.32 -6.19
C ALA A 86 7.49 -29.11 -7.06
N ARG A 87 8.58 -28.48 -7.51
CA ARG A 87 9.63 -29.17 -8.28
C ARG A 87 10.50 -30.07 -7.42
N ALA A 88 10.79 -29.67 -6.19
CA ALA A 88 11.63 -30.45 -5.28
C ALA A 88 10.90 -31.65 -4.66
N GLY A 89 9.62 -31.49 -4.30
CA GLY A 89 8.86 -32.50 -3.56
C GLY A 89 7.55 -32.95 -4.22
N GLY A 90 7.30 -32.57 -5.47
CA GLY A 90 6.03 -32.82 -6.17
C GLY A 90 4.87 -31.95 -5.65
N LEU A 91 3.68 -32.12 -6.23
CA LEU A 91 2.48 -31.39 -5.81
C LEU A 91 2.13 -31.55 -4.31
N PRO A 92 2.31 -32.73 -3.67
CA PRO A 92 2.01 -32.88 -2.25
C PRO A 92 2.85 -31.97 -1.33
N ALA A 93 4.04 -31.53 -1.75
CA ALA A 93 4.87 -30.60 -0.99
C ALA A 93 4.22 -29.22 -0.79
N LEU A 94 3.28 -28.85 -1.67
CA LEU A 94 2.51 -27.61 -1.55
C LEU A 94 1.55 -27.61 -0.35
N THR A 95 1.29 -28.75 0.28
CA THR A 95 0.49 -28.82 1.53
C THR A 95 1.07 -27.91 2.61
N SER A 96 2.39 -27.74 2.64
CA SER A 96 3.09 -26.85 3.58
C SER A 96 2.77 -25.36 3.39
N GLU A 97 2.22 -24.96 2.22
CA GLU A 97 1.84 -23.59 1.89
C GLU A 97 0.38 -23.25 2.22
N ILE A 98 -0.45 -24.25 2.53
CA ILE A 98 -1.87 -24.06 2.89
C ILE A 98 -2.06 -23.13 4.12
N PRO A 99 -1.26 -23.24 5.20
CA PRO A 99 -1.39 -22.37 6.37
C PRO A 99 -0.95 -20.93 6.08
N THR A 100 0.05 -20.75 5.21
CA THR A 100 0.66 -19.45 4.85
C THR A 100 -0.03 -18.77 3.67
N ALA A 101 -1.06 -19.39 3.09
CA ALA A 101 -1.81 -18.84 1.97
C ALA A 101 -2.43 -17.47 2.33
N PRO A 102 -2.34 -16.46 1.45
CA PRO A 102 -2.76 -15.09 1.76
C PRO A 102 -4.28 -14.93 1.85
N ASN A 103 -5.05 -15.80 1.22
CA ASN A 103 -6.51 -15.80 1.26
C ASN A 103 -7.09 -17.19 1.01
N GLU A 104 -8.41 -17.32 1.16
CA GLU A 104 -9.13 -18.59 1.00
C GLU A 104 -9.09 -19.10 -0.44
N PHE A 105 -9.14 -18.20 -1.43
CA PHE A 105 -9.04 -18.51 -2.86
C PHE A 105 -7.74 -19.27 -3.17
N VAL A 106 -6.60 -18.73 -2.75
CA VAL A 106 -5.27 -19.37 -2.95
C VAL A 106 -5.20 -20.70 -2.19
N ARG A 107 -5.73 -20.73 -0.96
CA ARG A 107 -5.77 -21.96 -0.16
C ARG A 107 -6.56 -23.07 -0.86
N ARG A 108 -7.70 -22.73 -1.49
CA ARG A 108 -8.54 -23.67 -2.22
C ARG A 108 -7.83 -24.17 -3.48
N GLY A 109 -7.19 -23.27 -4.24
CA GLY A 109 -6.39 -23.65 -5.40
C GLY A 109 -5.24 -24.63 -5.06
N ILE A 110 -4.50 -24.37 -3.98
CA ILE A 110 -3.44 -25.28 -3.50
C ILE A 110 -4.02 -26.66 -3.15
N LYS A 111 -5.19 -26.72 -2.50
CA LYS A 111 -5.83 -28.01 -2.17
C LYS A 111 -6.23 -28.80 -3.41
N LEU A 112 -6.74 -28.14 -4.45
CA LEU A 112 -7.10 -28.79 -5.72
C LEU A 112 -5.87 -29.38 -6.42
N LEU A 113 -4.75 -28.65 -6.41
CA LEU A 113 -3.46 -29.13 -6.92
C LEU A 113 -2.95 -30.36 -6.17
N VAL A 114 -2.94 -30.31 -4.83
CA VAL A 114 -2.49 -31.42 -3.97
C VAL A 114 -3.38 -32.65 -4.16
N ALA A 115 -4.67 -32.46 -4.37
CA ALA A 115 -5.61 -33.54 -4.65
C ALA A 115 -5.44 -34.19 -6.04
N GLY A 116 -4.57 -33.64 -6.90
CA GLY A 116 -4.35 -34.16 -8.25
C GLY A 116 -5.55 -33.98 -9.18
N THR A 117 -6.36 -32.94 -8.95
CA THR A 117 -7.51 -32.62 -9.82
C THR A 117 -7.02 -32.19 -11.20
N ASP A 118 -7.70 -32.60 -12.26
CA ASP A 118 -7.35 -32.24 -13.65
C ASP A 118 -7.29 -30.71 -13.87
N SER A 119 -6.35 -30.24 -14.70
CA SER A 119 -6.11 -28.81 -14.91
C SER A 119 -7.32 -28.05 -15.47
N GLU A 120 -8.14 -28.68 -16.32
CA GLU A 120 -9.36 -28.05 -16.85
C GLU A 120 -10.41 -27.87 -15.76
N ILE A 121 -10.51 -28.84 -14.85
CA ILE A 121 -11.43 -28.76 -13.71
C ILE A 121 -10.94 -27.70 -12.70
N VAL A 122 -9.64 -27.67 -12.41
CA VAL A 122 -9.04 -26.63 -11.55
C VAL A 122 -9.32 -25.25 -12.11
N ARG A 123 -9.05 -25.04 -13.41
CA ARG A 123 -9.36 -23.79 -14.12
C ARG A 123 -10.83 -23.42 -13.95
N THR A 124 -11.73 -24.33 -14.32
CA THR A 124 -13.18 -24.09 -14.29
C THR A 124 -13.67 -23.67 -12.89
N ILE A 125 -13.22 -24.35 -11.83
CA ILE A 125 -13.62 -24.04 -10.45
C ILE A 125 -13.10 -22.66 -10.03
N MET A 126 -11.83 -22.37 -10.32
CA MET A 126 -11.21 -21.13 -9.89
C MET A 126 -11.73 -19.91 -10.68
N GLU A 127 -11.94 -20.06 -12.00
CA GLU A 127 -12.57 -19.02 -12.84
C GLU A 127 -14.01 -18.75 -12.44
N ALA A 128 -14.78 -19.80 -12.09
CA ALA A 128 -16.13 -19.62 -11.55
C ALA A 128 -16.13 -18.80 -10.24
N GLU A 129 -15.14 -19.00 -9.38
CA GLU A 129 -14.98 -18.22 -8.15
C GLU A 129 -14.57 -16.76 -8.42
N ILE A 130 -13.69 -16.52 -9.40
CA ILE A 130 -13.35 -15.17 -9.88
C ILE A 130 -14.61 -14.45 -10.37
N ASN A 131 -15.35 -15.08 -11.29
CA ASN A 131 -16.58 -14.52 -11.87
C ASN A 131 -17.65 -14.24 -10.81
N SER A 132 -17.81 -15.13 -9.83
CA SER A 132 -18.73 -14.93 -8.71
C SER A 132 -18.33 -13.73 -7.85
N SER A 133 -17.03 -13.60 -7.56
CA SER A 133 -16.49 -12.46 -6.80
C SER A 133 -16.69 -11.16 -7.55
N GLU A 134 -16.37 -11.13 -8.85
CA GLU A 134 -16.55 -9.96 -9.70
C GLU A 134 -18.02 -9.55 -9.79
N THR A 135 -18.94 -10.49 -10.00
CA THR A 135 -20.38 -10.21 -10.03
C THR A 135 -20.87 -9.60 -8.71
N ARG A 136 -20.39 -10.12 -7.57
CA ARG A 136 -20.71 -9.58 -6.24
C ARG A 136 -20.17 -8.17 -6.03
N HIS A 137 -18.94 -7.88 -6.45
CA HIS A 137 -18.38 -6.53 -6.35
C HIS A 137 -19.02 -5.57 -7.36
N GLY A 138 -19.33 -6.05 -8.56
CA GLY A 138 -20.00 -5.32 -9.63
C GLY A 138 -21.40 -4.86 -9.23
N SER A 139 -22.18 -5.70 -8.55
CA SER A 139 -23.50 -5.29 -8.02
C SER A 139 -23.38 -4.19 -6.96
N ASN A 140 -22.39 -4.27 -6.05
CA ASN A 140 -22.14 -3.23 -5.05
C ASN A 140 -21.74 -1.89 -5.69
N VAL A 141 -20.91 -1.95 -6.73
CA VAL A 141 -20.46 -0.78 -7.49
C VAL A 141 -21.61 -0.17 -8.27
N SER A 142 -22.40 -0.99 -8.96
CA SER A 142 -23.56 -0.55 -9.74
C SER A 142 -24.59 0.17 -8.87
N PHE A 143 -24.80 -0.31 -7.65
CA PHE A 143 -25.64 0.39 -6.67
C PHE A 143 -25.12 1.79 -6.33
N LEU A 144 -23.81 1.94 -6.08
CA LEU A 144 -23.21 3.25 -5.80
C LEU A 144 -23.30 4.18 -7.00
N ASP A 145 -23.09 3.66 -8.21
CA ASP A 145 -23.23 4.44 -9.45
C ASP A 145 -24.68 4.92 -9.64
N ALA A 146 -25.67 4.05 -9.39
CA ALA A 146 -27.08 4.41 -9.46
C ALA A 146 -27.44 5.46 -8.41
N LEU A 147 -27.01 5.27 -7.16
CA LEU A 147 -27.22 6.24 -6.09
C LEU A 147 -26.60 7.61 -6.43
N ALA A 148 -25.38 7.62 -6.95
CA ALA A 148 -24.72 8.85 -7.40
C ALA A 148 -25.47 9.52 -8.57
N ALA A 149 -26.04 8.74 -9.49
CA ALA A 149 -26.84 9.28 -10.59
C ALA A 149 -28.15 9.89 -10.10
N TYR A 150 -28.79 9.32 -9.07
CA TYR A 150 -30.04 9.86 -8.52
C TYR A 150 -29.84 11.15 -7.72
N CYS A 151 -28.69 11.35 -7.06
CA CYS A 151 -28.44 12.56 -6.26
C CYS A 151 -28.67 13.88 -7.01
N PRO A 152 -28.07 14.15 -8.18
CA PRO A 152 -28.32 15.37 -8.94
C PRO A 152 -29.74 15.42 -9.52
N THR A 153 -30.32 14.27 -9.89
CA THR A 153 -31.69 14.20 -10.42
C THR A 153 -32.72 14.65 -9.37
N PHE A 154 -32.60 14.18 -8.13
CA PHE A 154 -33.43 14.67 -7.03
C PHE A 154 -33.10 16.11 -6.62
N GLY A 155 -31.85 16.55 -6.83
CA GLY A 155 -31.47 17.96 -6.73
C GLY A 155 -32.28 18.84 -7.69
N MET A 156 -32.39 18.45 -8.96
CA MET A 156 -33.20 19.12 -9.98
C MET A 156 -34.70 19.06 -9.68
N LEU A 157 -35.21 17.92 -9.17
CA LEU A 157 -36.60 17.83 -8.72
C LEU A 157 -36.89 18.81 -7.57
N GLY A 158 -35.95 18.94 -6.63
CA GLY A 158 -36.02 19.94 -5.56
C GLY A 158 -36.06 21.37 -6.08
N THR A 159 -35.31 21.67 -7.13
CA THR A 159 -35.36 22.98 -7.81
C THR A 159 -36.75 23.27 -8.36
N VAL A 160 -37.37 22.29 -9.02
CA VAL A 160 -38.74 22.42 -9.54
C VAL A 160 -39.74 22.67 -8.40
N LEU A 161 -39.63 21.92 -7.29
CA LEU A 161 -40.50 22.12 -6.12
C LEU A 161 -40.35 23.53 -5.53
N GLY A 162 -39.11 24.02 -5.39
CA GLY A 162 -38.86 25.37 -4.87
C GLY A 162 -39.35 26.47 -5.81
N ILE A 163 -39.22 26.30 -7.14
CA ILE A 163 -39.79 27.26 -8.12
C ILE A 163 -41.32 27.28 -8.03
N VAL A 164 -41.96 26.11 -7.94
CA VAL A 164 -43.44 26.02 -7.79
C VAL A 164 -43.89 26.73 -6.51
N GLN A 165 -43.17 26.54 -5.41
CA GLN A 165 -43.47 27.22 -4.14
C GLN A 165 -43.25 28.74 -4.21
N ALA A 166 -42.19 29.19 -4.91
CA ALA A 166 -41.92 30.61 -5.11
C ALA A 166 -43.02 31.29 -5.94
N MET A 167 -43.48 30.64 -7.01
CA MET A 167 -44.59 31.14 -7.84
C MET A 167 -45.91 31.26 -7.08
N GLY A 168 -46.11 30.44 -6.03
CA GLY A 168 -47.29 30.51 -5.18
C GLY A 168 -47.28 31.66 -4.16
N ASN A 169 -46.14 32.32 -3.93
CA ASN A 169 -45.96 33.34 -2.89
C ASN A 169 -45.31 34.64 -3.43
N LEU A 170 -45.69 35.07 -4.63
CA LEU A 170 -45.10 36.26 -5.27
C LEU A 170 -45.30 37.56 -4.47
N ASP A 171 -46.33 37.62 -3.64
CA ASP A 171 -46.68 38.80 -2.86
C ASP A 171 -45.90 38.88 -1.52
N ASP A 172 -45.23 37.80 -1.10
CA ASP A 172 -44.41 37.75 0.12
C ASP A 172 -42.93 37.50 -0.20
N MET A 173 -42.13 38.56 -0.08
CA MET A 173 -40.68 38.53 -0.34
C MET A 173 -39.91 37.57 0.58
N ALA A 174 -40.38 37.35 1.81
CA ALA A 174 -39.71 36.44 2.75
C ALA A 174 -39.97 34.97 2.36
N ALA A 175 -41.22 34.63 2.05
CA ALA A 175 -41.58 33.31 1.57
C ALA A 175 -40.91 32.99 0.22
N LEU A 176 -40.84 33.98 -0.68
CA LEU A 176 -40.17 33.86 -1.97
C LEU A 176 -38.67 33.59 -1.82
N GLY A 177 -37.99 34.33 -0.94
CA GLY A 177 -36.58 34.10 -0.63
C GLY A 177 -36.32 32.69 -0.08
N THR A 178 -37.19 32.20 0.80
CA THR A 178 -37.10 30.85 1.38
C THR A 178 -37.28 29.77 0.32
N ALA A 179 -38.28 29.90 -0.55
CA ALA A 179 -38.55 28.94 -1.63
C ALA A 179 -37.40 28.88 -2.65
N LEU A 180 -36.80 30.02 -2.98
CA LEU A 180 -35.64 30.09 -3.85
C LEU A 180 -34.39 29.46 -3.21
N ALA A 181 -34.18 29.69 -1.91
CA ALA A 181 -33.09 29.08 -1.17
C ALA A 181 -33.18 27.55 -1.20
N ILE A 182 -34.37 26.97 -0.97
CA ILE A 182 -34.60 25.53 -1.08
C ILE A 182 -34.21 25.03 -2.49
N ALA A 183 -34.65 25.72 -3.55
CA ALA A 183 -34.36 25.33 -4.93
C ALA A 183 -32.86 25.27 -5.24
N LEU A 184 -32.07 26.22 -4.73
CA LEU A 184 -30.63 26.27 -4.93
C LEU A 184 -29.90 25.24 -4.04
N MET A 185 -30.34 25.07 -2.80
CA MET A 185 -29.76 24.14 -1.84
C MET A 185 -29.94 22.68 -2.25
N THR A 186 -31.08 22.29 -2.81
CA THR A 186 -31.26 20.93 -3.34
C THR A 186 -30.28 20.62 -4.46
N THR A 187 -30.03 21.60 -5.34
CA THR A 187 -29.08 21.45 -6.45
C THR A 187 -27.65 21.28 -5.93
N LEU A 188 -27.26 22.08 -4.95
CA LEU A 188 -25.96 22.00 -4.29
C LEU A 188 -25.76 20.63 -3.64
N TYR A 189 -26.72 20.17 -2.84
CA TYR A 189 -26.64 18.88 -2.16
C TYR A 189 -26.58 17.69 -3.13
N GLY A 190 -27.37 17.74 -4.21
CA GLY A 190 -27.37 16.67 -5.22
C GLY A 190 -25.99 16.49 -5.85
N VAL A 191 -25.38 17.59 -6.30
CA VAL A 191 -24.04 17.57 -6.90
C VAL A 191 -22.96 17.20 -5.87
N PHE A 192 -23.07 17.73 -4.65
CA PHE A 192 -22.13 17.45 -3.56
C PHE A 192 -22.11 15.98 -3.17
N PHE A 193 -23.27 15.36 -2.90
CA PHE A 193 -23.34 13.95 -2.53
C PHE A 193 -22.85 13.03 -3.64
N ALA A 194 -23.22 13.30 -4.89
CA ALA A 194 -22.77 12.51 -6.03
C ALA A 194 -21.25 12.56 -6.19
N ASN A 195 -20.68 13.76 -6.30
CA ASN A 195 -19.31 13.93 -6.77
C ASN A 195 -18.27 13.90 -5.65
N VAL A 196 -18.63 14.30 -4.43
CA VAL A 196 -17.69 14.37 -3.32
C VAL A 196 -17.71 13.09 -2.48
N LEU A 197 -18.89 12.49 -2.29
CA LEU A 197 -19.05 11.34 -1.40
C LEU A 197 -19.12 10.02 -2.15
N ILE A 198 -20.03 9.88 -3.11
CA ILE A 198 -20.40 8.56 -3.65
C ILE A 198 -19.50 8.13 -4.82
N LEU A 199 -19.32 8.97 -5.85
CA LEU A 199 -18.55 8.62 -7.06
C LEU A 199 -17.08 8.27 -6.77
N PRO A 200 -16.34 9.01 -5.91
CA PRO A 200 -14.96 8.65 -5.59
C PRO A 200 -14.84 7.27 -4.94
N VAL A 201 -15.83 6.89 -4.12
CA VAL A 201 -15.89 5.58 -3.47
C VAL A 201 -16.20 4.49 -4.48
N SER A 202 -17.18 4.71 -5.38
CA SER A 202 -17.48 3.78 -6.48
C SER A 202 -16.23 3.55 -7.35
N ALA A 203 -15.58 4.61 -7.81
CA ALA A 203 -14.37 4.53 -8.62
C ALA A 203 -13.24 3.78 -7.88
N LYS A 204 -13.10 3.99 -6.57
CA LYS A 204 -12.10 3.29 -5.78
C LYS A 204 -12.38 1.80 -5.65
N LEU A 205 -13.65 1.40 -5.48
CA LEU A 205 -14.05 0.00 -5.43
C LEU A 205 -13.90 -0.68 -6.80
N LYS A 206 -14.22 0.00 -7.91
CA LYS A 206 -13.94 -0.49 -9.27
C LYS A 206 -12.46 -0.81 -9.45
N SER A 207 -11.59 0.14 -9.12
CA SER A 207 -10.13 -0.04 -9.21
C SER A 207 -9.63 -1.21 -8.35
N LYS A 208 -10.22 -1.42 -7.17
CA LYS A 208 -9.91 -2.57 -6.31
C LYS A 208 -10.36 -3.89 -6.91
N ASN A 209 -11.58 -3.94 -7.43
CA ASN A 209 -12.09 -5.13 -8.10
C ASN A 209 -11.18 -5.55 -9.26
N THR A 210 -10.78 -4.60 -10.12
CA THR A 210 -9.83 -4.89 -11.21
C THR A 210 -8.50 -5.42 -10.71
N THR A 211 -7.97 -4.88 -9.61
CA THR A 211 -6.71 -5.36 -9.02
C THR A 211 -6.88 -6.76 -8.41
N GLU A 212 -8.02 -7.02 -7.76
CA GLU A 212 -8.33 -8.32 -7.16
C GLU A 212 -8.50 -9.42 -8.21
N VAL A 213 -9.22 -9.13 -9.30
CA VAL A 213 -9.39 -10.03 -10.45
C VAL A 213 -8.02 -10.36 -11.04
N LEU A 214 -7.20 -9.35 -11.35
CA LEU A 214 -5.84 -9.55 -11.87
C LEU A 214 -4.99 -10.45 -10.95
N VAL A 215 -5.00 -10.19 -9.64
CA VAL A 215 -4.26 -11.01 -8.67
C VAL A 215 -4.75 -12.46 -8.67
N LYS A 216 -6.06 -12.69 -8.74
CA LYS A 216 -6.64 -14.03 -8.77
C LYS A 216 -6.31 -14.75 -10.07
N GLU A 217 -6.38 -14.08 -11.22
CA GLU A 217 -5.98 -14.61 -12.52
C GLU A 217 -4.51 -15.03 -12.53
N MET A 218 -3.60 -14.19 -12.01
CA MET A 218 -2.19 -14.55 -11.85
C MET A 218 -1.99 -15.81 -11.02
N TYR A 219 -2.76 -15.99 -9.94
CA TYR A 219 -2.73 -17.21 -9.15
C TYR A 219 -3.22 -18.43 -9.93
N VAL A 220 -4.30 -18.30 -10.72
CA VAL A 220 -4.81 -19.40 -11.55
C VAL A 220 -3.76 -19.82 -12.57
N ASP A 221 -3.23 -18.88 -13.35
CA ASP A 221 -2.24 -19.16 -14.38
C ASP A 221 -0.95 -19.75 -13.78
N GLY A 222 -0.51 -19.24 -12.62
CA GLY A 222 0.65 -19.77 -11.92
C GLY A 222 0.44 -21.18 -11.38
N MET A 223 -0.73 -21.46 -10.81
CA MET A 223 -1.08 -22.80 -10.33
C MET A 223 -1.14 -23.82 -11.47
N LEU A 224 -1.75 -23.46 -12.59
CA LEU A 224 -1.81 -24.33 -13.78
C LEU A 224 -0.43 -24.55 -14.39
N ALA A 225 0.43 -23.53 -14.39
CA ALA A 225 1.82 -23.68 -14.84
C ALA A 225 2.64 -24.61 -13.93
N ILE A 226 2.43 -24.56 -12.61
CA ILE A 226 3.03 -25.50 -11.65
C ILE A 226 2.54 -26.93 -11.94
N GLN A 227 1.24 -27.11 -12.16
CA GLN A 227 0.66 -28.42 -12.48
C GLN A 227 1.22 -28.99 -13.78
N ALA A 228 1.44 -28.16 -14.79
CA ALA A 228 2.06 -28.54 -16.06
C ALA A 228 3.56 -28.85 -15.95
N GLY A 229 4.16 -28.72 -14.76
CA GLY A 229 5.58 -28.99 -14.54
C GLY A 229 6.52 -27.91 -15.09
N SER A 230 6.01 -26.68 -15.28
CA SER A 230 6.83 -25.55 -15.74
C SER A 230 7.94 -25.22 -14.74
N THR A 231 9.08 -24.76 -15.25
CA THR A 231 10.20 -24.35 -14.38
C THR A 231 9.87 -23.05 -13.63
N ALA A 232 10.41 -22.89 -12.41
CA ALA A 232 10.23 -21.69 -11.61
C ALA A 232 10.65 -20.40 -12.36
N ASP A 233 11.70 -20.47 -13.19
CA ASP A 233 12.13 -19.35 -14.03
C ASP A 233 11.14 -19.02 -15.15
N THR A 234 10.49 -20.03 -15.73
CA THR A 234 9.43 -19.83 -16.73
C THR A 234 8.23 -19.15 -16.07
N ILE A 235 7.80 -19.65 -14.90
CA ILE A 235 6.68 -19.09 -14.14
C ILE A 235 6.99 -17.64 -13.73
N ASP A 236 8.19 -17.36 -13.22
CA ASP A 236 8.63 -16.00 -12.86
C ASP A 236 8.52 -15.04 -14.05
N LYS A 237 8.99 -15.43 -15.24
CA LYS A 237 8.89 -14.61 -16.46
C LYS A 237 7.44 -14.34 -16.87
N VAL A 238 6.58 -15.36 -16.82
CA VAL A 238 5.15 -15.22 -17.13
C VAL A 238 4.48 -14.31 -16.11
N MET A 239 4.69 -14.51 -14.81
CA MET A 239 4.10 -13.68 -13.75
C MET A 239 4.58 -12.23 -13.83
N LYS A 240 5.86 -12.01 -14.12
CA LYS A 240 6.39 -10.66 -14.36
C LYS A 240 5.69 -9.97 -15.53
N SER A 241 5.20 -10.71 -16.53
CA SER A 241 4.49 -10.12 -17.67
C SER A 241 3.21 -9.35 -17.28
N TYR A 242 2.56 -9.74 -16.18
CA TYR A 242 1.37 -9.08 -15.62
C TYR A 242 1.69 -7.78 -14.85
N VAL A 243 2.94 -7.56 -14.50
CA VAL A 243 3.39 -6.47 -13.64
C VAL A 243 4.04 -5.36 -14.48
N ASP A 244 3.89 -4.10 -14.07
CA ASP A 244 4.48 -2.94 -14.76
C ASP A 244 6.03 -2.95 -14.68
N GLU A 245 6.67 -2.32 -15.67
CA GLU A 245 8.14 -2.32 -15.82
C GLU A 245 8.88 -1.79 -14.58
N LYS A 246 8.32 -0.79 -13.86
CA LYS A 246 8.95 -0.26 -12.64
C LYS A 246 8.90 -1.27 -11.50
N SER A 247 7.81 -2.02 -11.42
CA SER A 247 7.63 -3.06 -10.40
C SER A 247 8.43 -4.31 -10.76
N ARG A 248 8.60 -4.65 -12.04
CA ARG A 248 9.58 -5.66 -12.49
C ARG A 248 11.01 -5.30 -12.07
N ALA A 249 11.45 -4.07 -12.32
CA ALA A 249 12.78 -3.62 -11.93
C ALA A 249 13.00 -3.69 -10.41
N ARG A 250 11.96 -3.42 -9.60
CA ARG A 250 12.01 -3.61 -8.15
C ARG A 250 12.14 -5.08 -7.73
N ILE A 251 11.41 -5.98 -8.38
CA ILE A 251 11.49 -7.43 -8.12
C ILE A 251 12.87 -7.98 -8.52
N GLU A 252 13.46 -7.47 -9.61
CA GLU A 252 14.75 -7.92 -10.14
C GLU A 252 15.97 -7.32 -9.43
N GLY A 253 15.78 -6.46 -8.42
CA GLY A 253 16.88 -5.71 -7.79
C GLY A 253 17.57 -4.73 -8.75
N GLY A 254 16.97 -4.47 -9.91
CA GLY A 254 17.47 -3.57 -10.94
C GLY A 254 17.36 -2.12 -10.49
N LYS A 255 18.48 -1.41 -10.50
CA LYS A 255 18.52 0.05 -10.36
C LYS A 255 17.62 0.65 -11.45
N VAL A 256 16.40 1.04 -11.08
CA VAL A 256 15.59 1.94 -11.90
C VAL A 256 16.47 3.15 -12.17
N GLY A 257 16.80 3.39 -13.44
CA GLY A 257 17.53 4.57 -13.87
C GLY A 257 16.86 5.80 -13.26
N LYS A 258 17.52 6.41 -12.27
CA LYS A 258 17.01 7.56 -11.55
C LYS A 258 16.78 8.70 -12.55
N LYS A 259 15.53 8.93 -12.97
CA LYS A 259 15.09 10.32 -13.12
C LYS A 259 14.97 10.88 -11.70
N LYS A 260 15.82 11.86 -11.41
CA LYS A 260 15.89 12.59 -10.15
C LYS A 260 14.51 13.10 -9.76
N THR A 261 13.94 12.53 -8.71
CA THR A 261 13.01 13.26 -7.85
C THR A 261 13.09 12.66 -6.46
N ASP A 262 13.28 13.55 -5.48
CA ASP A 262 13.40 13.25 -4.06
C ASP A 262 12.35 12.26 -3.57
N LYS A 263 12.76 11.33 -2.70
CA LYS A 263 12.36 11.31 -1.28
C LYS A 263 12.87 10.06 -0.58
N HIS A 264 13.24 10.27 0.69
CA HIS A 264 13.62 9.29 1.70
C HIS A 264 12.80 8.00 1.65
N ILE A 265 13.48 6.86 1.73
CA ILE A 265 12.87 5.55 2.01
C ILE A 265 13.51 5.06 3.31
N GLU A 266 12.70 4.87 4.35
CA GLU A 266 13.08 4.23 5.60
C GLU A 266 13.47 2.76 5.34
N TYR A 267 14.70 2.38 5.69
CA TYR A 267 15.24 1.02 5.55
C TYR A 267 14.94 0.11 6.75
N THR A 268 13.84 0.33 7.48
CA THR A 268 13.54 -0.44 8.72
C THR A 268 12.74 -1.72 8.51
N THR A 269 12.31 -2.06 7.28
CA THR A 269 11.35 -3.17 7.06
C THR A 269 11.97 -4.54 6.79
N TYR A 270 13.30 -4.71 6.79
CA TYR A 270 13.93 -6.02 6.51
C TYR A 270 15.20 -6.29 7.35
N MET A 271 15.11 -6.15 8.67
CA MET A 271 16.17 -6.61 9.60
C MET A 271 15.54 -7.50 10.69
N ASN A 272 16.26 -8.55 11.09
CA ASN A 272 15.94 -9.34 12.28
C ASN A 272 16.12 -8.45 13.52
N PRO A 273 15.19 -8.40 14.49
CA PRO A 273 15.25 -7.52 15.66
C PRO A 273 16.60 -7.48 16.41
N GLN A 274 17.32 -8.62 16.48
CA GLN A 274 18.62 -8.70 17.13
C GLN A 274 19.73 -7.95 16.38
N ASP A 275 19.68 -7.91 15.05
CA ASP A 275 20.67 -7.21 14.22
C ASP A 275 20.42 -5.70 14.21
N GLN A 276 19.16 -5.29 14.33
CA GLN A 276 18.76 -3.89 14.51
C GLN A 276 19.28 -3.32 15.84
N GLU A 277 19.16 -4.08 16.92
CA GLU A 277 19.63 -3.66 18.24
C GLU A 277 21.16 -3.56 18.29
N ARG A 278 21.87 -4.55 17.73
CA ARG A 278 23.34 -4.52 17.61
C ARG A 278 23.83 -3.37 16.75
N ALA A 279 23.21 -3.12 15.60
CA ALA A 279 23.57 -2.01 14.71
C ALA A 279 23.33 -0.65 15.37
N MET A 280 22.22 -0.48 16.11
CA MET A 280 21.94 0.75 16.85
C MET A 280 22.88 0.97 18.05
N ALA A 281 23.23 -0.10 18.77
CA ALA A 281 24.21 -0.04 19.86
C ALA A 281 25.60 0.35 19.35
N LEU A 282 26.04 -0.25 18.24
CA LEU A 282 27.29 0.09 17.54
C LEU A 282 27.29 1.53 17.03
N MET A 283 26.16 2.02 16.50
CA MET A 283 26.00 3.41 16.08
C MET A 283 26.11 4.39 17.25
N ALA A 284 25.60 4.03 18.42
CA ALA A 284 25.74 4.83 19.63
C ALA A 284 27.21 4.88 20.10
N GLU A 285 27.94 3.77 20.01
CA GLU A 285 29.34 3.68 20.40
C GLU A 285 30.27 4.44 19.43
N VAL A 286 30.11 4.24 18.12
CA VAL A 286 30.85 5.00 17.09
C VAL A 286 30.53 6.49 17.19
N LYS A 287 29.27 6.88 17.43
CA LYS A 287 28.89 8.28 17.64
C LYS A 287 29.58 8.87 18.87
N LYS A 288 29.62 8.14 19.99
CA LYS A 288 30.26 8.55 21.25
C LYS A 288 31.78 8.72 21.09
N GLU A 289 32.44 7.78 20.41
CA GLU A 289 33.89 7.89 20.14
C GLU A 289 34.24 9.01 19.16
N THR A 290 33.42 9.20 18.12
CA THR A 290 33.65 10.26 17.11
C THR A 290 33.48 11.65 17.71
N GLU A 291 32.50 11.84 18.59
CA GLU A 291 32.25 13.12 19.27
C GLU A 291 33.27 13.40 20.39
N ALA A 292 33.79 12.36 21.06
CA ALA A 292 34.81 12.52 22.10
C ALA A 292 36.23 12.79 21.57
N LYS A 293 36.59 12.28 20.38
CA LYS A 293 37.99 12.30 19.87
C LYS A 293 38.23 13.22 18.67
N ASN A 294 37.23 13.96 18.18
CA ASN A 294 37.36 14.90 17.04
C ASN A 294 38.06 14.28 15.81
N LEU A 295 37.70 13.03 15.50
CA LEU A 295 38.36 12.20 14.48
C LEU A 295 38.02 12.65 13.05
N GLY A 296 39.00 12.51 12.13
CA GLY A 296 38.84 12.82 10.71
C GLY A 296 38.22 11.69 9.88
N ALA A 297 37.88 11.97 8.63
CA ALA A 297 37.20 11.03 7.71
C ALA A 297 37.93 9.71 7.48
N ASP A 298 39.25 9.72 7.59
CA ASP A 298 40.05 8.53 7.32
C ASP A 298 40.11 7.59 8.54
N ASP A 299 40.00 8.13 9.76
CA ASP A 299 39.98 7.33 10.99
C ASP A 299 38.62 6.64 11.18
N VAL A 300 37.52 7.35 10.85
CA VAL A 300 36.15 6.79 10.86
C VAL A 300 35.99 5.67 9.84
N LYS A 301 36.61 5.80 8.67
CA LYS A 301 36.64 4.72 7.66
C LYS A 301 37.40 3.50 8.15
N LEU A 302 38.48 3.67 8.91
CA LEU A 302 39.27 2.56 9.44
C LEU A 302 38.47 1.77 10.48
N MET A 303 37.78 2.46 11.40
CA MET A 303 36.90 1.83 12.39
C MET A 303 35.73 1.09 11.73
N LEU A 304 35.07 1.72 10.74
CA LEU A 304 34.00 1.07 9.98
C LEU A 304 34.51 -0.16 9.22
N ALA A 305 35.74 -0.14 8.70
CA ALA A 305 36.34 -1.27 8.01
C ALA A 305 36.69 -2.43 8.96
N GLU A 306 37.09 -2.13 10.21
CA GLU A 306 37.32 -3.14 11.26
C GLU A 306 36.00 -3.83 11.63
N LEU A 307 34.93 -3.05 11.79
CA LEU A 307 33.57 -3.53 12.08
C LEU A 307 32.96 -4.36 10.93
N ILE A 308 33.25 -4.01 9.67
CA ILE A 308 32.84 -4.81 8.51
C ILE A 308 33.52 -6.18 8.52
N ASN A 309 34.75 -6.29 9.06
CA ASN A 309 35.48 -7.55 9.09
C ASN A 309 35.03 -8.49 10.21
N GLU A 310 34.48 -7.96 11.31
CA GLU A 310 33.94 -8.74 12.43
C GLU A 310 32.47 -9.17 12.24
N ALA A 311 31.77 -8.63 11.24
CA ALA A 311 30.37 -8.95 10.99
C ALA A 311 30.18 -10.25 10.19
N ASP A 312 29.14 -11.01 10.57
CA ASP A 312 28.74 -12.25 9.89
C ASP A 312 28.26 -12.00 8.44
N ASP A 313 27.59 -10.87 8.16
CA ASP A 313 27.23 -10.42 6.81
C ASP A 313 28.00 -9.16 6.39
N LYS A 314 29.10 -9.40 5.67
CA LYS A 314 30.01 -8.36 5.17
C LYS A 314 29.39 -7.46 4.11
N THR A 315 28.33 -7.90 3.46
CA THR A 315 27.67 -7.18 2.36
C THR A 315 26.76 -6.09 2.91
N LEU A 316 25.95 -6.44 3.90
CA LEU A 316 25.04 -5.53 4.59
C LEU A 316 25.80 -4.42 5.34
N MET A 317 26.90 -4.78 6.02
CA MET A 317 27.71 -3.82 6.77
C MET A 317 28.49 -2.86 5.86
N LYS A 318 28.86 -3.29 4.65
CA LYS A 318 29.47 -2.39 3.64
C LYS A 318 28.49 -1.35 3.14
N ASP A 319 27.25 -1.77 2.85
CA ASP A 319 26.22 -0.84 2.38
C ASP A 319 25.82 0.14 3.49
N PHE A 320 25.75 -0.34 4.73
CA PHE A 320 25.50 0.49 5.92
C PHE A 320 26.61 1.52 6.20
N ALA A 321 27.89 1.11 6.13
CA ALA A 321 29.03 2.02 6.31
C ALA A 321 29.06 3.12 5.25
N ASN A 322 28.68 2.80 4.02
CA ASN A 322 28.58 3.77 2.93
C ASN A 322 27.46 4.80 3.15
N GLU A 323 26.39 4.41 3.83
CA GLU A 323 25.27 5.30 4.16
C GLU A 323 25.58 6.20 5.37
N TYR A 324 26.26 5.67 6.40
CA TYR A 324 26.76 6.47 7.52
C TYR A 324 27.70 7.59 7.06
N MET A 325 28.62 7.26 6.16
CA MET A 325 29.57 8.21 5.58
C MET A 325 28.90 9.31 4.73
N LYS A 326 27.67 9.10 4.26
CA LYS A 326 26.90 10.11 3.52
C LYS A 326 26.15 11.08 4.43
N TYR A 327 25.73 10.65 5.62
CA TYR A 327 24.84 11.43 6.49
C TYR A 327 25.57 12.35 7.49
N LYS A 328 26.83 12.11 7.84
CA LYS A 328 27.63 13.07 8.63
C LYS A 328 28.60 13.86 7.74
N PRO A 329 28.63 15.21 7.81
CA PRO A 329 29.63 16.00 7.13
C PRO A 329 30.97 15.77 7.82
N VAL A 330 31.75 14.81 7.33
CA VAL A 330 33.06 14.58 7.93
C VAL A 330 33.95 15.78 7.58
N LYS A 331 34.39 16.52 8.61
CA LYS A 331 35.33 17.63 8.43
C LYS A 331 36.57 17.10 7.72
N LYS A 332 36.76 17.48 6.46
CA LYS A 332 38.01 17.21 5.74
C LYS A 332 39.12 17.99 6.45
N LEU A 333 40.11 17.29 7.00
CA LEU A 333 41.32 17.94 7.48
C LEU A 333 41.98 18.69 6.32
N PRO A 334 42.47 19.94 6.53
CA PRO A 334 43.13 20.70 5.48
C PRO A 334 44.34 19.94 4.96
N LYS A 335 44.51 19.92 3.64
CA LYS A 335 45.65 19.27 2.96
C LYS A 335 46.96 19.88 3.48
N GLY A 336 47.66 19.16 4.35
CA GLY A 336 48.94 19.60 4.92
C GLY A 336 49.23 19.16 6.37
N ALA A 337 48.27 18.62 7.12
CA ALA A 337 48.52 18.16 8.49
C ALA A 337 49.32 16.83 8.50
N LYS A 338 50.60 16.88 8.90
CA LYS A 338 51.47 15.70 9.05
C LYS A 338 50.86 14.67 10.01
N ARG A 339 50.81 13.41 9.56
CA ARG A 339 50.48 12.22 10.37
C ARG A 339 51.39 12.13 11.61
N LYS A 340 50.81 12.19 12.82
CA LYS A 340 51.46 11.57 13.99
C LYS A 340 51.17 10.07 13.92
N GLY A 341 52.14 9.33 13.41
CA GLY A 341 52.07 7.87 13.36
C GLY A 341 52.00 7.26 14.75
N LYS A 342 51.19 6.21 14.88
CA LYS A 342 51.54 5.05 15.70
C LYS A 342 51.52 3.83 14.79
N ARG A 343 52.70 3.52 14.22
CA ARG A 343 53.04 2.16 13.80
C ARG A 343 52.77 1.24 15.01
N ARG A 344 51.81 0.34 14.93
CA ARG A 344 51.84 -0.88 15.74
C ARG A 344 52.56 -1.94 14.91
N LYS A 345 53.81 -2.21 15.26
CA LYS A 345 54.51 -3.44 14.86
C LYS A 345 53.89 -4.64 15.62
N PRO A 346 54.00 -5.86 15.09
CA PRO A 346 53.29 -7.04 15.59
C PRO A 346 54.00 -7.66 16.80
N GLY A 347 53.24 -8.33 17.67
CA GLY A 347 53.79 -9.30 18.63
C GLY A 347 53.13 -9.28 20.00
N GLY A 348 52.61 -10.43 20.44
CA GLY A 348 52.37 -10.68 21.86
C GLY A 348 51.16 -11.55 22.23
N ALA A 349 50.85 -12.63 21.49
CA ALA A 349 50.01 -13.69 22.03
C ALA A 349 50.90 -14.64 22.86
N GLY A 350 50.88 -14.47 24.18
CA GLY A 350 51.38 -15.46 25.13
C GLY A 350 50.38 -16.61 25.24
N GLY A 351 50.72 -17.75 24.65
CA GLY A 351 50.10 -19.05 24.91
C GLY A 351 51.02 -19.87 25.80
N ALA A 352 50.56 -20.17 27.02
CA ALA A 352 51.23 -21.07 27.94
C ALA A 352 51.23 -22.51 27.38
N SER A 353 52.38 -23.18 27.40
CA SER A 353 52.41 -24.65 27.50
C SER A 353 53.68 -25.13 28.20
N LYS A 354 53.44 -26.00 29.20
CA LYS A 354 54.37 -26.75 30.04
C LYS A 354 55.49 -27.44 29.24
N LYS A 355 56.73 -27.42 29.77
CA LYS A 355 57.50 -28.65 30.06
C LYS A 355 58.75 -28.38 30.91
N ARG A 356 58.68 -28.89 32.14
CA ARG A 356 59.67 -29.60 32.98
C ARG A 356 61.16 -29.20 32.92
N ARG A 357 61.66 -28.89 34.12
CA ARG A 357 63.04 -29.09 34.61
C ARG A 357 63.64 -30.42 34.15
N VAL A 358 64.92 -30.40 33.80
CA VAL A 358 65.92 -31.40 34.22
C VAL A 358 67.20 -30.63 34.53
N ASP A 359 67.64 -30.75 35.79
CA ASP A 359 68.95 -30.34 36.29
C ASP A 359 70.05 -31.27 35.74
N GLY A 360 71.29 -30.78 35.66
CA GLY A 360 72.47 -31.62 35.50
C GLY A 360 73.71 -30.85 35.05
N ASP A 361 74.69 -30.82 35.94
CA ASP A 361 76.09 -30.38 35.77
C ASP A 361 76.78 -30.91 34.50
#